data_AF-H0IYM2-F1
#
_entry.id   AF-H0IYM2-F1
#
_cell.length_a   1.000
_cell.length_b   1.000
_cell.length_c   1.000
_cell.angle_alpha   90.00
_cell.angle_beta   90.00
_cell.angle_gamma   90.00
#
_symmetry.space_group_name_H-M   'P 1'
#
loop_
_entity.id
_entity.type
_entity.pdbx_description
1 polymer ?
#
loop_
_entity_poly.entity_id
_entity_poly.type
_entity_poly.pdbx_seq_one_letter_code
_entity_poly.pdbx_strand_id
1 'polypeptide(L)' 'ATLEWVDWFNNRRLLEPIGNVPPAERERTYYRQLEESGEAA' A
#
# COMPACT_ATOMS: atom_id res chain seq x y z
N ALA A 1 0.77 -24.33 -6.25
CA ALA A 1 0.50 -23.62 -4.98
C ALA A 1 1.56 -22.53 -4.78
N THR A 2 1.42 -21.42 -5.52
CA THR A 2 2.38 -20.30 -5.52
C THR A 2 1.67 -18.96 -5.64
N LEU A 3 0.64 -18.88 -6.51
CA LEU A 3 -0.14 -17.64 -6.66
C LEU A 3 -1.08 -17.36 -5.49
N GLU A 4 -1.75 -18.37 -4.92
CA GLU A 4 -2.68 -18.15 -3.79
C GLU A 4 -1.98 -17.70 -2.50
N TRP A 5 -0.77 -18.22 -2.24
CA TRP A 5 0.01 -17.79 -1.08
C TRP A 5 0.54 -16.36 -1.25
N VAL A 6 1.00 -16.01 -2.45
CA VAL A 6 1.47 -14.65 -2.77
C VAL A 6 0.32 -13.65 -2.68
N ASP A 7 -0.86 -14.00 -3.20
CA ASP A 7 -2.06 -13.18 -3.08
C ASP A 7 -2.47 -12.96 -1.62
N TRP A 8 -2.56 -14.05 -0.83
CA TRP A 8 -2.89 -13.97 0.59
C TRP A 8 -1.86 -13.13 1.37
N PHE A 9 -0.57 -13.30 1.12
CA PHE A 9 0.47 -12.56 1.83
C PHE A 9 0.43 -11.06 1.50
N ASN A 10 0.34 -10.71 0.22
CA ASN A 10 0.36 -9.32 -0.25
C ASN A 10 -0.94 -8.56 0.06
N ASN A 11 -2.10 -9.22 -0.05
CA ASN A 11 -3.41 -8.57 0.08
C ASN A 11 -4.06 -8.74 1.46
N ARG A 12 -3.52 -9.59 2.35
CA ARG A 12 -4.04 -9.75 3.71
C ARG A 12 -2.96 -9.64 4.78
N ARG A 13 -1.94 -10.50 4.75
CA ARG A 13 -0.98 -10.59 5.87
C ARG A 13 -0.17 -9.30 6.04
N LEU A 14 0.31 -8.72 4.95
CA LEU A 14 1.10 -7.48 4.98
C LEU A 14 0.28 -6.27 5.47
N LEU A 15 -1.04 -6.30 5.30
CA LEU A 15 -1.91 -5.14 5.55
C LEU A 15 -2.58 -5.16 6.92
N GLU A 16 -2.58 -6.31 7.61
CA GLU A 16 -3.16 -6.46 8.94
C GLU A 16 -2.67 -5.40 9.96
N PRO A 17 -1.35 -5.06 10.02
CA PRO A 17 -0.85 -4.05 10.97
C PRO A 17 -1.28 -2.61 10.66
N ILE A 18 -1.73 -2.34 9.44
CA ILE A 18 -2.10 -1.01 8.94
C ILE A 18 -3.62 -0.88 8.72
N GLY A 19 -4.41 -1.84 9.22
CA GLY A 19 -5.87 -1.82 9.13
C GLY A 19 -6.46 -2.37 7.83
N ASN A 20 -5.75 -3.25 7.11
CA ASN A 20 -6.16 -3.84 5.83
C ASN A 20 -6.33 -2.84 4.66
N VAL A 21 -5.65 -1.70 4.72
CA VAL A 21 -5.61 -0.75 3.60
C VAL A 21 -4.69 -1.31 2.50
N PRO A 22 -5.18 -1.46 1.25
CA PRO A 22 -4.36 -1.94 0.13
C PRO A 22 -3.08 -1.09 -0.04
N PRO A 23 -1.92 -1.70 -0.36
CA PRO A 23 -0.68 -0.98 -0.57
C PRO A 23 -0.84 0.14 -1.59
N ALA A 24 -1.52 -0.13 -2.71
CA ALA A 24 -1.74 0.84 -3.77
C ALA A 24 -2.50 2.09 -3.30
N GLU A 25 -3.46 1.94 -2.38
CA GLU A 25 -4.19 3.07 -1.82
C GLU A 25 -3.29 3.88 -0.87
N ARG A 26 -2.53 3.18 -0.01
CA ARG A 26 -1.58 3.83 0.90
C ARG A 26 -0.42 4.51 0.17
N GLU A 27 0.10 3.89 -0.87
CA GLU A 27 1.12 4.46 -1.77
C GLU A 27 0.55 5.70 -2.46
N ARG A 28 -0.68 5.65 -2.98
CA ARG A 28 -1.33 6.81 -3.60
C ARG A 28 -1.48 7.97 -2.61
N THR A 29 -1.89 7.70 -1.37
CA THR A 29 -1.98 8.72 -0.33
C THR A 29 -0.60 9.27 0.01
N TYR A 30 0.42 8.42 0.14
CA TYR A 30 1.80 8.84 0.41
C TYR A 30 2.34 9.73 -0.71
N TYR A 31 2.22 9.34 -1.98
CA TYR A 31 2.68 10.15 -3.12
C TYR A 31 1.90 11.45 -3.25
N ARG A 32 0.58 11.43 -2.98
CA ARG A 32 -0.24 12.64 -2.94
C ARG A 32 0.22 13.59 -1.83
N GLN A 33 0.47 13.08 -0.62
CA GLN A 33 0.98 13.88 0.49
C GLN A 33 2.38 14.42 0.18
N LEU A 34 3.23 13.63 -0.49
CA LEU A 34 4.56 14.05 -0.93
C LEU A 34 4.45 15.22 -1.92
N GLU A 35 3.60 15.09 -2.93
CA GLU A 35 3.29 16.14 -3.93
C GLU A 35 2.74 17.41 -3.25
N GLU A 36 1.78 17.26 -2.33
CA GLU A 36 1.19 18.36 -1.55
C GLU A 36 2.18 19.01 -0.55
N SER A 37 3.14 18.24 -0.02
CA SER A 37 4.13 18.71 0.96
C SER A 37 5.35 19.42 0.35
N GLY A 38 5.52 19.35 -0.97
CA GLY A 38 6.54 20.11 -1.69
C GLY A 38 7.55 19.26 -2.46
N GLU A 39 7.10 18.62 -3.54
CA GLU A 39 7.81 18.78 -4.82
C GLU A 39 7.08 19.83 -5.67
N ALA A 40 6.98 21.05 -5.11
CA ALA A 40 7.21 22.22 -5.93
C ALA A 40 8.71 22.22 -6.25
N ALA A 41 9.08 21.63 -7.38
CA ALA A 41 10.36 21.92 -8.02
C ALA A 41 10.40 23.39 -8.45
#